data_AF-A0A7C5TWD7-F1
#
_entry.id   AF-A0A7C5TWD7-F1
#
_cell.length_a   1.000
_cell.length_b   1.000
_cell.length_c   1.000
_cell.angle_alpha   90.00
_cell.angle_beta   90.00
_cell.angle_gamma   90.00
#
_symmetry.space_group_name_H-M   'P 1'
#
loop_
_entity.id
_entity.type
_entity.pdbx_description
1 polymer ?
#
loop_
_entity_poly.entity_id
_entity_poly.type
_entity_poly.pdbx_seq_one_letter_code
_entity_poly.pdbx_strand_id
1 'polypeptide(L)' 'MILEPEDKYIDEALKISLDENITIYDALYVAQALNNKIPLLSLDNRQRKVAQKIRMKMSL' A
#
# COMPACT_ATOMS: atom_id res chain seq x y z
N MET A 1 -5.71 9.95 18.39
CA MET A 1 -5.41 9.40 17.05
C MET A 1 -4.60 10.47 16.32
N ILE A 2 -3.42 10.13 15.81
CA ILE A 2 -2.59 11.03 15.00
C ILE A 2 -2.77 10.56 13.55
N LEU A 3 -3.19 11.47 12.67
CA LEU A 3 -3.30 11.19 11.24
C LEU A 3 -1.98 11.56 10.59
N GLU A 4 -1.36 10.62 9.87
CA GLU A 4 -0.18 10.92 9.07
C GLU A 4 -0.58 11.65 7.78
N PRO A 5 0.28 12.55 7.28
CA PRO A 5 0.00 13.26 6.05
C PRO A 5 0.22 12.34 4.83
N GLU A 6 -0.74 12.37 3.90
CA GLU A 6 -0.85 11.43 2.76
C GLU A 6 0.15 11.72 1.64
N ASP A 7 0.60 12.98 1.55
CA ASP A 7 1.61 13.48 0.60
C ASP A 7 2.91 12.67 0.63
N LYS A 8 3.27 12.13 1.80
CA LYS A 8 4.43 11.24 1.98
C LYS A 8 4.38 9.97 1.14
N TYR A 9 3.18 9.52 0.76
CA TYR A 9 2.96 8.21 0.14
C TYR A 9 2.32 8.30 -1.24
N ILE A 10 1.88 9.49 -1.67
CA ILE A 10 0.99 9.64 -2.82
C ILE A 10 1.63 9.22 -4.15
N ASP A 11 2.92 9.49 -4.33
CA ASP A 11 3.65 9.12 -5.55
C ASP A 11 3.81 7.60 -5.67
N GLU A 12 4.14 6.92 -4.56
CA GLU A 12 4.23 5.46 -4.52
C GLU A 12 2.84 4.82 -4.67
N ALA A 13 1.83 5.41 -4.02
CA ALA A 13 0.45 4.98 -4.14
C ALA A 13 -0.03 5.06 -5.60
N LEU A 14 0.31 6.13 -6.32
CA LEU A 14 -0.02 6.28 -7.73
C LEU A 14 0.59 5.14 -8.56
N LYS A 15 1.88 4.85 -8.36
CA LYS A 15 2.54 3.74 -9.05
C LYS A 15 1.88 2.40 -8.76
N ILE A 16 1.61 2.09 -7.48
CA ILE A 16 0.96 0.84 -7.07
C ILE A 16 -0.45 0.75 -7.66
N SER A 17 -1.21 1.85 -7.66
CA SER A 17 -2.57 1.88 -8.19
C SER A 17 -2.62 1.50 -9.67
N LEU A 18 -1.64 1.96 -10.45
CA LEU A 18 -1.50 1.66 -11.88
C LEU A 18 -1.03 0.22 -12.10
N ASP A 19 0.02 -0.20 -11.40
CA ASP A 19 0.63 -1.54 -11.56
C ASP A 19 -0.29 -2.69 -11.13
N GLU A 20 -1.12 -2.45 -10.12
CA GLU A 20 -1.96 -3.47 -9.48
C GLU A 20 -3.46 -3.25 -9.74
N ASN A 21 -3.81 -2.24 -10.55
CA ASN A 21 -5.16 -1.87 -10.95
C ASN A 21 -6.12 -1.70 -9.76
N ILE A 22 -5.66 -1.05 -8.68
CA ILE A 22 -6.47 -0.75 -7.48
C ILE A 22 -6.75 0.75 -7.37
N THR A 23 -7.67 1.16 -6.51
CA THR A 23 -7.95 2.59 -6.32
C THR A 23 -6.75 3.28 -5.69
N ILE A 24 -6.60 4.59 -5.93
CA ILE A 24 -5.51 5.38 -5.35
C ILE A 24 -5.50 5.32 -3.81
N TYR A 25 -6.69 5.33 -3.19
CA TYR A 25 -6.81 5.24 -1.74
C TYR A 25 -6.47 3.86 -1.20
N ASP A 26 -6.82 2.77 -1.91
CA ASP A 26 -6.36 1.43 -1.53
C ASP A 26 -4.83 1.31 -1.61
N ALA A 27 -4.26 1.86 -2.67
CA ALA A 27 -2.81 1.88 -2.88
C ALA A 27 -2.09 2.74 -1.82
N LEU A 28 -2.72 3.81 -1.34
CA LEU A 28 -2.17 4.70 -0.31
C LEU A 28 -1.90 3.95 0.99
N TYR A 29 -2.84 3.12 1.45
CA TYR A 29 -2.64 2.31 2.66
C TYR A 29 -1.59 1.22 2.46
N VAL A 30 -1.50 0.64 1.26
CA VAL A 30 -0.44 -0.32 0.92
C VAL A 30 0.93 0.37 0.95
N ALA A 31 1.07 1.53 0.32
CA ALA A 31 2.31 2.32 0.29
C ALA A 31 2.75 2.72 1.70
N GLN A 32 1.82 3.23 2.52
CA GLN A 32 2.09 3.57 3.93
C GLN A 32 2.62 2.36 4.71
N ALA A 33 1.99 1.19 4.58
CA ALA A 33 2.41 -0.02 5.28
C ALA A 33 3.81 -0.50 4.84
N LEU A 34 4.10 -0.42 3.54
CA LEU A 34 5.40 -0.79 2.98
C LEU A 34 6.52 0.16 3.43
N ASN A 35 6.29 1.48 3.33
CA ASN A 35 7.26 2.48 3.74
C ASN A 35 7.59 2.39 5.24
N ASN A 36 6.57 2.13 6.07
CA ASN A 36 6.74 1.97 7.51
C ASN A 36 7.19 0.56 7.93
N LYS A 37 7.32 -0.38 6.98
CA LYS A 37 7.68 -1.79 7.21
C LYS A 37 6.79 -2.49 8.22
N ILE A 38 5.50 -2.18 8.21
CA ILE A 38 4.49 -2.75 9.11
C ILE A 38 3.49 -3.62 8.32
N PRO A 39 2.82 -4.60 8.98
CA PRO A 39 1.72 -5.32 8.36
C PRO A 39 0.54 -4.41 8.07
N LEU A 40 -0.04 -4.52 6.86
CA LEU A 40 -1.32 -3.88 6.55
C LEU A 40 -2.47 -4.65 7.20
N LEU A 41 -3.12 -4.05 8.19
CA LEU A 41 -4.34 -4.58 8.78
C LEU A 41 -5.56 -4.08 7.99
N SER A 42 -6.17 -4.97 7.20
CA SER A 42 -7.37 -4.63 6.43
C SER A 42 -8.31 -5.82 6.30
N LEU A 43 -9.61 -5.56 6.34
CA LEU A 43 -10.64 -6.54 5.98
C LEU A 43 -10.86 -6.61 4.47
N ASP A 44 -10.27 -5.71 3.68
CA ASP A 44 -10.31 -5.78 2.22
C ASP A 44 -9.33 -6.85 1.69
N ASN A 45 -9.90 -7.85 1.02
CA ASN A 45 -9.16 -8.92 0.38
C ASN A 45 -8.24 -8.43 -0.75
N ARG A 46 -8.61 -7.34 -1.44
CA ARG A 46 -7.86 -6.76 -2.54
C ARG A 46 -6.55 -6.15 -2.06
N GLN A 47 -6.63 -5.29 -1.03
CA GLN A 47 -5.46 -4.70 -0.37
C GLN A 47 -4.51 -5.76 0.18
N ARG A 48 -5.04 -6.81 0.84
CA ARG A 48 -4.22 -7.92 1.35
C ARG A 48 -3.45 -8.66 0.26
N LYS A 49 -4.11 -8.97 -0.87
CA LYS A 49 -3.47 -9.65 -2.00
C LYS A 49 -2.35 -8.80 -2.60
N VAL A 50 -2.59 -7.51 -2.79
CA VAL A 50 -1.59 -6.58 -3.35
C VAL A 50 -0.39 -6.43 -2.40
N ALA A 51 -0.62 -6.20 -1.11
CA ALA A 51 0.45 -6.08 -0.11
C ALA A 51 1.32 -7.35 -0.04
N GLN A 52 0.70 -8.54 -0.10
CA GLN A 52 1.44 -9.82 -0.12
C GLN A 52 2.30 -9.97 -1.39
N LYS A 53 1.73 -9.66 -2.55
CA LYS A 53 2.43 -9.73 -3.84
C LYS A 53 3.64 -8.79 -3.86
N ILE A 54 3.49 -7.55 -3.39
CA ILE A 54 4.60 -6.59 -3.34
C ILE A 54 5.65 -7.03 -2.34
N ARG A 55 5.26 -7.50 -1.14
CA ARG A 55 6.22 -8.00 -0.15
C ARG A 55 7.05 -9.17 -0.69
N MET A 56 6.45 -10.09 -1.45
CA MET A 56 7.17 -11.16 -2.15
C MET A 56 8.15 -10.65 -3.20
N LYS A 57 7.80 -9.61 -3.96
CA LYS A 57 8.70 -8.96 -4.95
C LYS A 57 9.90 -8.30 -4.28
N MET A 58 9.74 -7.78 -3.05
CA MET A 58 10.80 -7.08 -2.31
C MET A 58 11.67 -7.99 -1.42
N SER A 59 11.25 -9.25 -1.19
CA SER A 59 12.00 -10.23 -0.38
C SER A 59 12.96 -11.11 -1.20
N LEU A 60 13.12 -10.81 -2.49
CA LEU A 60 14.10 -11.41 -3.41
C LEU A 60 15.21 -10.39 -3.66
#